data_AF-A0A9W9FKY9-F1
#
_entry.id   AF-A0A9W9FKY9-F1
#
_cell.length_a   1.000
_cell.length_b   1.000
_cell.length_c   1.000
_cell.angle_alpha   90.00
_cell.angle_beta   90.00
_cell.angle_gamma   90.00
#
_symmetry.space_group_name_H-M   'P 1'
#
loop_
_entity.id
_entity.type
_entity.pdbx_description
1 polymer ?
#
loop_
_entity_poly.entity_id
_entity_poly.type
_entity_poly.pdbx_seq_one_letter_code
_entity_poly.pdbx_strand_id
1 'polypeptide(L)'
;MRQPSMPIRSPFESSIAKPGQGTVVLSLLPPANPTLTTLTYKYPLKLVPRAPGFVPSPEPSALSDSCPSRPIHLYLLTYGGGLLPGDHIEVSITLDAKTRMVVTTPQGSTKIFKTDPNNSDNSPNVIKGHRKQMPVNEHLSDMSKQTLDVRIGRQAALCYLPDPSVPFQHSRYSQVQTFTVDATAKGDERSSLCVLDWVTQGRTSRGEDWNFRFWRGRNEVWATDEKTGKSRLLLRDSVILDDETEDSEDDDLDEDHRGTDSHSGRVDTPPPQAGLAPMNVLQERTRPHGVVGTLILSGPVFDSLGSFLINQFASQPRIGSRNWSAATPSSVPEPSLSTKGNVTWTAARVRAGFVLVKFGAKDFETAKHWLGGLLREEGSVIREFGEEALFCL
;
A
#
# COMPACT_ATOMS: atom_id res chain seq x y z
N MET A 1 10.76 33.27 -34.28
CA MET A 1 10.08 32.06 -33.76
C MET A 1 11.07 31.31 -32.88
N ARG A 2 10.80 31.20 -31.57
CA ARG A 2 11.65 30.40 -30.67
C ARG A 2 11.39 28.93 -30.98
N GLN A 3 12.45 28.19 -31.33
CA GLN A 3 12.37 26.73 -31.47
C GLN A 3 11.97 26.11 -30.11
N PRO A 4 11.10 25.09 -30.09
CA PRO A 4 10.86 24.32 -28.87
C PRO A 4 12.16 23.61 -28.47
N SER A 5 12.62 23.86 -27.24
CA SER A 5 13.94 23.47 -26.72
C SER A 5 13.99 22.04 -26.17
N MET A 6 13.22 21.11 -26.71
CA MET A 6 13.38 19.69 -26.38
C MET A 6 13.30 18.84 -27.66
N PRO A 7 14.32 18.02 -27.96
CA PRO A 7 14.23 17.05 -29.04
C PRO A 7 13.12 16.06 -28.71
N ILE A 8 12.20 15.84 -29.67
CA ILE A 8 11.24 14.74 -29.62
C ILE A 8 12.08 13.46 -29.55
N ARG A 9 12.07 12.76 -28.40
CA ARG A 9 12.80 11.50 -28.25
C ARG A 9 12.30 10.51 -29.30
N SER A 10 13.24 9.83 -29.96
CA SER A 10 12.90 8.82 -30.95
C SER A 10 12.04 7.74 -30.30
N PRO A 11 10.93 7.31 -30.93
CA PRO A 11 10.16 6.16 -30.45
C PRO A 11 10.96 4.84 -30.48
N PHE A 12 12.17 4.86 -31.08
CA PHE A 12 13.11 3.73 -31.13
C PHE A 12 14.32 3.90 -30.21
N GLU A 13 14.37 4.94 -29.38
CA GLU A 13 15.43 5.10 -28.39
C GLU A 13 15.30 3.99 -27.35
N SER A 14 16.27 3.06 -27.33
CA SER A 14 16.25 1.88 -26.48
C SER A 14 16.58 2.25 -25.02
N SER A 15 15.57 2.70 -24.28
CA SER A 15 15.65 2.71 -22.82
C SER A 15 15.49 1.26 -22.32
N ILE A 16 16.62 0.57 -22.14
CA ILE A 16 16.62 -0.76 -21.53
C ILE A 16 16.53 -0.56 -20.01
N ALA A 17 15.33 -0.72 -19.45
CA ALA A 17 15.14 -0.73 -18.00
C ALA A 17 16.08 -1.76 -17.33
N LYS A 18 16.59 -1.48 -16.13
CA LYS A 18 17.32 -2.48 -15.35
C LYS A 18 16.35 -3.54 -14.82
N PRO A 19 16.82 -4.75 -14.48
CA PRO A 19 15.94 -5.76 -13.89
C PRO A 19 15.14 -5.21 -12.71
N GLY A 20 13.83 -5.46 -12.70
CA GLY A 20 12.91 -4.99 -11.66
C GLY A 20 12.50 -3.52 -11.78
N GLN A 21 13.10 -2.76 -12.69
CA GLN A 21 12.75 -1.35 -12.92
C GLN A 21 11.68 -1.21 -14.00
N GLY A 22 10.80 -0.22 -13.84
CA GLY A 22 9.84 0.19 -14.85
C GLY A 22 9.55 1.69 -14.82
N THR A 23 9.24 2.25 -15.99
CA THR A 23 8.88 3.66 -16.16
C THR A 23 7.63 3.77 -17.03
N VAL A 24 6.66 4.54 -16.55
CA VAL A 24 5.39 4.80 -17.23
C VAL A 24 5.15 6.30 -17.30
N VAL A 25 4.82 6.81 -18.49
CA VAL A 25 4.37 8.19 -18.68
C VAL A 25 3.06 8.16 -19.45
N LEU A 26 2.01 8.69 -18.84
CA LEU A 26 0.69 8.86 -19.44
C LEU A 26 0.49 10.32 -19.81
N SER A 27 0.29 10.58 -21.10
CA SER A 27 0.09 11.91 -21.67
C SER A 27 -1.22 12.01 -22.44
N LEU A 28 -1.72 13.23 -22.65
CA LEU A 28 -2.83 13.49 -23.59
C LEU A 28 -2.26 13.98 -24.92
N LEU A 29 -2.35 13.14 -25.96
CA LEU A 29 -2.02 13.55 -27.32
C LEU A 29 -3.22 14.24 -27.99
N PRO A 30 -3.01 15.17 -28.94
CA PRO A 30 -4.11 15.83 -29.64
C PRO A 30 -5.06 14.82 -30.35
N PRO A 31 -6.39 15.03 -30.33
CA PRO A 31 -7.10 16.16 -29.70
C PRO A 31 -7.36 16.02 -28.20
N ALA A 32 -7.30 14.82 -27.60
CA ALA A 32 -7.38 14.55 -26.15
C ALA A 32 -7.22 13.04 -25.85
N ASN A 33 -6.36 12.35 -26.60
CA ASN A 33 -6.22 10.90 -26.56
C ASN A 33 -5.22 10.48 -25.47
N PRO A 34 -5.66 9.81 -24.39
CA PRO A 34 -4.74 9.30 -23.37
C PRO A 34 -3.84 8.22 -23.97
N THR A 35 -2.53 8.47 -23.91
CA THR A 35 -1.51 7.65 -24.55
C THR A 35 -0.35 7.42 -23.60
N LEU A 36 0.09 6.17 -23.48
CA LEU A 36 1.34 5.85 -22.80
C LEU A 36 2.52 6.22 -23.71
N THR A 37 3.05 7.43 -23.51
CA THR A 37 4.21 7.95 -24.26
C THR A 37 5.51 7.30 -23.82
N THR A 38 5.54 6.71 -22.63
CA THR A 38 6.62 5.82 -22.17
C THR A 38 6.02 4.64 -21.42
N LEU A 39 6.45 3.45 -21.78
CA LEU A 39 6.19 2.21 -21.04
C LEU A 39 7.41 1.30 -21.19
N THR A 40 8.28 1.30 -20.20
CA THR A 40 9.45 0.43 -20.15
C THR A 40 9.42 -0.39 -18.87
N TYR A 41 9.86 -1.62 -18.94
CA TYR A 41 10.04 -2.48 -17.77
C TYR A 41 11.00 -3.62 -18.12
N LYS A 42 11.56 -4.26 -17.10
CA LYS A 42 12.34 -5.48 -17.26
C LYS A 42 12.05 -6.47 -16.14
N TYR A 43 12.07 -7.75 -16.48
CA TYR A 43 11.98 -8.87 -15.53
C TYR A 43 12.83 -8.59 -14.27
N PRO A 44 12.32 -8.87 -13.05
CA PRO A 44 11.08 -9.59 -12.73
C PRO A 44 9.79 -8.74 -12.70
N LEU A 45 9.84 -7.47 -13.11
CA LEU A 45 8.65 -6.63 -13.27
C LEU A 45 7.96 -6.87 -14.62
N LYS A 46 6.63 -6.83 -14.63
CA LYS A 46 5.81 -6.78 -15.83
C LYS A 46 4.73 -5.71 -15.69
N LEU A 47 4.67 -4.79 -16.65
CA LEU A 47 3.65 -3.75 -16.70
C LEU A 47 2.76 -3.99 -17.93
N VAL A 48 1.45 -4.14 -17.71
CA VAL A 48 0.49 -4.41 -18.79
C VAL A 48 -0.57 -3.31 -18.82
N PRO A 49 -0.60 -2.48 -19.87
CA PRO A 49 -1.63 -1.46 -20.01
C PRO A 49 -2.89 -2.03 -20.66
N ARG A 50 -4.03 -1.44 -20.31
CA ARG A 50 -5.32 -1.69 -20.93
C ARG A 50 -6.11 -0.38 -21.00
N ALA A 51 -6.63 -0.07 -22.17
CA ALA A 51 -7.60 1.01 -22.34
C ALA A 51 -9.02 0.41 -22.27
N PRO A 52 -9.79 0.66 -21.21
CA PRO A 52 -11.16 0.18 -21.10
C PRO A 52 -12.05 0.84 -22.14
N GLY A 53 -13.17 0.19 -22.48
CA GLY A 53 -14.22 0.76 -23.33
C GLY A 53 -14.97 1.93 -22.68
N PHE A 54 -14.75 2.15 -21.38
CA PHE A 54 -15.37 3.20 -20.59
C PHE A 54 -14.88 4.60 -21.00
N VAL A 55 -15.84 5.52 -21.07
CA VAL A 55 -15.60 6.96 -21.24
C VAL A 55 -16.40 7.65 -20.13
N PRO A 56 -15.76 8.42 -19.23
CA PRO A 56 -16.49 9.13 -18.19
C PRO A 56 -17.49 10.11 -18.82
N SER A 57 -18.71 10.14 -18.29
CA SER A 57 -19.72 11.10 -18.74
C SER A 57 -19.35 12.51 -18.25
N PRO A 58 -19.36 13.54 -19.11
CA PRO A 58 -19.25 14.92 -18.67
C PRO A 58 -20.56 15.34 -17.99
N GLU A 59 -20.77 14.95 -16.73
CA GLU A 59 -21.82 15.54 -15.90
C GLU A 59 -21.34 16.83 -15.20
N PRO A 60 -22.24 17.77 -14.86
CA PRO A 60 -21.87 19.12 -14.40
C PRO A 60 -21.11 19.20 -13.06
N SER A 61 -20.95 18.10 -12.33
CA SER A 61 -20.49 18.12 -10.93
C SER A 61 -19.22 17.30 -10.73
N ALA A 62 -18.08 17.98 -10.91
CA ALA A 62 -16.80 17.83 -10.17
C ALA A 62 -15.68 18.61 -10.89
N LEU A 63 -15.78 18.76 -12.21
CA LEU A 63 -14.81 19.44 -13.08
C LEU A 63 -15.51 20.08 -14.28
N SER A 64 -16.38 21.08 -14.07
CA SER A 64 -17.25 21.64 -15.12
C SER A 64 -16.52 22.23 -16.34
N ASP A 65 -15.22 22.52 -16.22
CA ASP A 65 -14.40 23.12 -17.29
C ASP A 65 -13.35 22.18 -17.91
N SER A 66 -13.22 20.93 -17.42
CA SER A 66 -12.29 19.95 -18.00
C SER A 66 -12.96 18.61 -18.24
N CYS A 67 -13.12 18.25 -19.53
CA CYS A 67 -13.58 16.91 -19.89
C CYS A 67 -12.56 15.87 -19.37
N PRO A 68 -12.97 14.92 -18.51
CA PRO A 68 -12.09 13.89 -18.00
C PRO A 68 -11.59 13.01 -19.15
N SER A 69 -10.29 12.70 -19.18
CA SER A 69 -9.76 11.75 -20.15
C SER A 69 -10.30 10.36 -19.89
N ARG A 70 -10.34 9.51 -20.92
CA ARG A 70 -10.56 8.08 -20.70
C ARG A 70 -9.50 7.53 -19.73
N PRO A 71 -9.89 6.73 -18.73
CA PRO A 71 -8.92 6.12 -17.82
C PRO A 71 -8.06 5.09 -18.56
N ILE A 72 -6.80 4.97 -18.16
CA ILE A 72 -5.91 3.86 -18.58
C ILE A 72 -5.70 2.96 -17.37
N HIS A 73 -5.92 1.66 -17.55
CA HIS A 73 -5.65 0.66 -16.53
C HIS A 73 -4.22 0.15 -16.72
N LEU A 74 -3.44 0.17 -15.67
CA LEU A 74 -2.08 -0.36 -15.62
C LEU A 74 -2.05 -1.52 -14.63
N TYR A 75 -1.74 -2.70 -15.12
CA TYR A 75 -1.51 -3.86 -14.28
C TYR A 75 -0.05 -3.92 -13.87
N LEU A 76 0.21 -3.83 -12.57
CA LEU A 76 1.53 -3.95 -11.97
C LEU A 76 1.72 -5.39 -11.50
N LEU A 77 2.60 -6.13 -12.17
CA LEU A 77 2.73 -7.58 -12.00
C LEU A 77 4.18 -7.96 -11.74
N THR A 78 4.39 -9.02 -10.96
CA THR A 78 5.69 -9.68 -10.81
C THR A 78 5.64 -11.07 -11.43
N TYR A 79 6.73 -11.50 -12.07
CA TYR A 79 6.82 -12.87 -12.56
C TYR A 79 6.86 -13.86 -11.38
N GLY A 80 6.21 -15.02 -11.52
CA GLY A 80 6.22 -16.06 -10.48
C GLY A 80 5.18 -15.87 -9.36
N GLY A 81 4.29 -14.88 -9.48
CA GLY A 81 3.15 -14.70 -8.56
C GLY A 81 3.54 -14.13 -7.19
N GLY A 82 4.73 -13.54 -7.06
CA GLY A 82 5.21 -12.95 -5.82
C GLY A 82 6.63 -12.39 -5.94
N LEU A 83 7.25 -12.12 -4.79
CA LEU A 83 8.60 -11.61 -4.62
C LEU A 83 9.46 -12.64 -3.89
N LEU A 84 10.62 -12.96 -4.45
CA LEU A 84 11.63 -13.83 -3.86
C LEU A 84 12.63 -13.02 -3.01
N PRO A 85 13.39 -13.68 -2.11
CA PRO A 85 14.45 -13.03 -1.35
C PRO A 85 15.43 -12.28 -2.25
N GLY A 86 15.72 -11.03 -1.91
CA GLY A 86 16.59 -10.14 -2.66
C GLY A 86 15.94 -9.44 -3.88
N ASP A 87 14.69 -9.77 -4.24
CA ASP A 87 14.00 -9.08 -5.33
C ASP A 87 13.81 -7.59 -5.02
N HIS A 88 14.13 -6.74 -5.99
CA HIS A 88 13.93 -5.30 -5.89
C HIS A 88 13.12 -4.81 -7.09
N ILE A 89 11.92 -4.30 -6.79
CA ILE A 89 11.02 -3.70 -7.78
C ILE A 89 11.03 -2.19 -7.60
N GLU A 90 11.23 -1.46 -8.69
CA GLU A 90 11.21 0.01 -8.71
C GLU A 90 10.37 0.49 -9.88
N VAL A 91 9.27 1.18 -9.59
CA VAL A 91 8.36 1.66 -10.63
C VAL A 91 8.20 3.17 -10.51
N SER A 92 8.46 3.88 -11.60
CA SER A 92 8.16 5.30 -11.72
C SER A 92 6.98 5.51 -12.67
N ILE A 93 5.97 6.25 -12.23
CA ILE A 93 4.77 6.56 -12.98
C ILE A 93 4.60 8.09 -13.04
N THR A 94 4.39 8.65 -14.22
CA THR A 94 4.06 10.06 -14.41
C THR A 94 2.71 10.18 -15.11
N LEU A 95 1.78 10.88 -14.48
CA LEU A 95 0.50 11.28 -15.06
C LEU A 95 0.59 12.75 -15.44
N ASP A 96 0.58 13.05 -16.73
CA ASP A 96 0.48 14.44 -17.19
C ASP A 96 -0.90 15.01 -16.89
N ALA A 97 -1.02 16.34 -17.02
CA ALA A 97 -2.23 17.05 -16.67
C ALA A 97 -3.50 16.47 -17.31
N LYS A 98 -4.60 16.48 -16.55
CA LYS A 98 -5.94 16.01 -16.96
C LYS A 98 -6.04 14.52 -17.34
N THR A 99 -5.03 13.70 -17.08
CA THR A 99 -5.08 12.26 -17.32
C THR A 99 -5.81 11.49 -16.21
N ARG A 100 -6.21 10.24 -16.50
CA ARG A 100 -6.83 9.30 -15.55
C ARG A 100 -6.09 7.97 -15.63
N MET A 101 -5.61 7.47 -14.49
CA MET A 101 -4.99 6.14 -14.43
C MET A 101 -5.56 5.32 -13.27
N VAL A 102 -5.82 4.05 -13.55
CA VAL A 102 -6.08 3.02 -12.55
C VAL A 102 -4.88 2.09 -12.49
N VAL A 103 -4.38 1.79 -11.29
CA VAL A 103 -3.31 0.81 -11.10
C VAL A 103 -3.83 -0.31 -10.19
N THR A 104 -3.76 -1.54 -10.68
CA THR A 104 -4.22 -2.76 -9.99
C THR A 104 -3.21 -3.90 -10.19
N THR A 105 -3.34 -4.99 -9.43
CA THR A 105 -2.45 -6.16 -9.53
C THR A 105 -3.26 -7.44 -9.78
N PRO A 106 -3.91 -7.61 -10.94
CA PRO A 106 -4.98 -8.61 -11.16
C PRO A 106 -4.56 -10.10 -11.09
N GLN A 107 -3.31 -10.43 -10.75
CA GLN A 107 -2.82 -11.81 -10.63
C GLN A 107 -3.12 -12.46 -9.26
N GLY A 108 -3.93 -11.82 -8.43
CA GLY A 108 -4.09 -12.18 -7.03
C GLY A 108 -2.93 -11.64 -6.20
N SER A 109 -3.15 -11.52 -4.90
CA SER A 109 -2.25 -10.99 -3.87
C SER A 109 -0.75 -11.10 -4.17
N THR A 110 0.01 -10.03 -3.92
CA THR A 110 1.48 -10.04 -3.98
C THR A 110 2.04 -10.93 -2.88
N LYS A 111 2.42 -12.16 -3.23
CA LYS A 111 3.03 -13.11 -2.29
C LYS A 111 4.46 -12.68 -2.00
N ILE A 112 4.86 -12.64 -0.75
CA ILE A 112 6.25 -12.37 -0.37
C ILE A 112 6.80 -13.67 0.21
N PHE A 113 7.77 -14.25 -0.48
CA PHE A 113 8.31 -15.55 -0.10
C PHE A 113 9.24 -15.43 1.12
N LYS A 114 9.37 -16.56 1.83
CA LYS A 114 10.25 -16.70 3.00
C LYS A 114 11.69 -16.32 2.66
N THR A 115 12.38 -15.71 3.61
CA THR A 115 13.79 -15.39 3.53
C THR A 115 14.58 -16.44 4.33
N ASP A 116 15.61 -17.05 3.74
CA ASP A 116 16.40 -18.07 4.44
C ASP A 116 17.38 -17.37 5.41
N PRO A 117 17.33 -17.66 6.72
CA PRO A 117 18.17 -16.98 7.71
C PRO A 117 19.66 -17.29 7.55
N ASN A 118 20.02 -18.40 6.89
CA ASN A 118 21.40 -18.88 6.78
C ASN A 118 22.17 -18.36 5.54
N ASN A 119 21.56 -17.52 4.69
CA ASN A 119 22.20 -17.10 3.45
C ASN A 119 23.21 -15.95 3.64
N SER A 120 23.39 -15.46 4.87
CA SER A 120 24.49 -14.55 5.24
C SER A 120 25.87 -15.22 5.23
N ASP A 121 25.94 -16.55 5.23
CA ASP A 121 27.21 -17.31 5.26
C ASP A 121 27.83 -17.57 3.87
N ASN A 122 27.17 -17.16 2.78
CA ASN A 122 27.71 -17.22 1.42
C ASN A 122 28.35 -15.89 0.96
N SER A 123 28.73 -15.02 1.90
CA SER A 123 29.73 -13.98 1.62
C SER A 123 31.03 -14.67 1.14
N PRO A 124 31.61 -14.28 -0.01
CA PRO A 124 32.80 -14.94 -0.54
C PRO A 124 33.92 -14.87 0.51
N ASN A 125 34.44 -16.02 0.93
CA ASN A 125 35.50 -16.19 1.92
C ASN A 125 36.57 -15.08 1.83
N VAL A 126 36.40 -14.00 2.61
CA VAL A 126 37.42 -12.97 2.75
C VAL A 126 38.48 -13.56 3.66
N ILE A 127 39.63 -13.83 3.06
CA ILE A 127 40.86 -14.29 3.71
C ILE A 127 41.10 -13.43 4.96
N LYS A 128 41.21 -14.08 6.12
CA LYS A 128 41.45 -13.46 7.44
C LYS A 128 42.68 -12.56 7.40
N GLY A 129 42.47 -11.25 7.34
CA GLY A 129 43.52 -10.24 7.42
C GLY A 129 42.94 -8.85 7.65
N HIS A 130 43.11 -8.34 8.86
CA HIS A 130 42.81 -6.98 9.33
C HIS A 130 41.34 -6.59 9.54
N ARG A 131 40.98 -6.56 10.83
CA ARG A 131 39.88 -5.83 11.46
C ARG A 131 39.88 -4.36 11.00
N LYS A 132 38.93 -3.98 10.13
CA LYS A 132 38.49 -2.59 9.91
C LYS A 132 36.97 -2.59 9.72
N GLN A 133 36.28 -1.97 10.68
CA GLN A 133 34.87 -1.55 10.67
C GLN A 133 33.85 -2.57 10.13
N MET A 134 33.05 -3.14 11.03
CA MET A 134 31.80 -3.83 10.66
C MET A 134 30.91 -2.85 9.87
N PRO A 135 30.44 -3.19 8.67
CA PRO A 135 29.39 -2.43 8.03
C PRO A 135 28.07 -2.71 8.75
N VAL A 136 27.25 -1.68 8.88
CA VAL A 136 25.89 -1.77 9.39
C VAL A 136 25.05 -2.54 8.35
N ASN A 137 24.59 -3.74 8.72
CA ASN A 137 23.51 -4.55 8.11
C ASN A 137 23.83 -5.48 6.91
N GLU A 138 24.50 -6.62 7.16
CA GLU A 138 24.43 -7.79 6.24
C GLU A 138 23.02 -8.45 6.23
N HIS A 139 22.24 -8.29 7.31
CA HIS A 139 20.93 -8.92 7.56
C HIS A 139 19.77 -8.43 6.66
N LEU A 140 20.00 -7.44 5.79
CA LEU A 140 18.98 -6.88 4.89
C LEU A 140 19.26 -7.11 3.39
N SER A 141 20.32 -7.86 3.07
CA SER A 141 20.73 -8.12 1.69
C SER A 141 19.74 -9.03 0.95
N ASP A 142 19.04 -9.89 1.68
CA ASP A 142 18.07 -10.87 1.19
C ASP A 142 16.60 -10.41 1.32
N MET A 143 16.35 -9.19 1.81
CA MET A 143 15.02 -8.62 1.95
C MET A 143 14.44 -8.20 0.60
N SER A 144 13.20 -8.60 0.31
CA SER A 144 12.49 -8.12 -0.87
C SER A 144 12.04 -6.66 -0.69
N LYS A 145 12.18 -5.85 -1.75
CA LYS A 145 11.92 -4.41 -1.73
C LYS A 145 11.01 -4.00 -2.88
N GLN A 146 10.08 -3.08 -2.59
CA GLN A 146 9.27 -2.44 -3.61
C GLN A 146 9.24 -0.92 -3.42
N THR A 147 9.61 -0.20 -4.47
CA THR A 147 9.57 1.27 -4.53
C THR A 147 8.62 1.70 -5.64
N LEU A 148 7.65 2.55 -5.31
CA LEU A 148 6.74 3.16 -6.27
C LEU A 148 6.84 4.69 -6.17
N ASP A 149 7.24 5.35 -7.25
CA ASP A 149 7.31 6.81 -7.36
C ASP A 149 6.27 7.28 -8.37
N VAL A 150 5.25 8.03 -7.94
CA VAL A 150 4.18 8.53 -8.81
C VAL A 150 4.15 10.05 -8.81
N ARG A 151 4.26 10.68 -9.98
CA ARG A 151 4.01 12.11 -10.17
C ARG A 151 2.62 12.31 -10.77
N ILE A 152 1.79 13.10 -10.11
CA ILE A 152 0.40 13.35 -10.50
C ILE A 152 0.23 14.81 -10.88
N GLY A 153 0.16 15.07 -12.19
CA GLY A 153 0.01 16.40 -12.77
C GLY A 153 -1.33 17.05 -12.46
N ARG A 154 -1.44 18.34 -12.75
CA ARG A 154 -2.64 19.16 -12.50
C ARG A 154 -3.89 18.52 -13.09
N GLN A 155 -4.98 18.46 -12.31
CA GLN A 155 -6.25 17.87 -12.72
C GLN A 155 -6.18 16.39 -13.14
N ALA A 156 -5.02 15.74 -13.01
CA ALA A 156 -4.91 14.30 -13.22
C ALA A 156 -5.41 13.57 -11.99
N ALA A 157 -5.88 12.33 -12.18
CA ALA A 157 -6.33 11.50 -11.08
C ALA A 157 -5.78 10.08 -11.17
N LEU A 158 -5.33 9.59 -10.01
CA LEU A 158 -4.83 8.24 -9.80
C LEU A 158 -5.79 7.46 -8.90
N CYS A 159 -6.16 6.27 -9.33
CA CYS A 159 -6.80 5.25 -8.49
C CYS A 159 -5.86 4.04 -8.38
N TYR A 160 -5.14 3.93 -7.27
CA TYR A 160 -4.20 2.86 -6.97
C TYR A 160 -4.85 1.88 -5.99
N LEU A 161 -5.37 0.76 -6.53
CA LEU A 161 -6.13 -0.26 -5.79
C LEU A 161 -5.52 -1.66 -6.04
N PRO A 162 -4.29 -1.91 -5.56
CA PRO A 162 -3.68 -3.23 -5.67
C PRO A 162 -4.42 -4.27 -4.82
N ASP A 163 -4.23 -5.56 -5.13
CA ASP A 163 -4.53 -6.64 -4.21
C ASP A 163 -3.59 -6.58 -2.98
N PRO A 164 -3.97 -7.13 -1.83
CA PRO A 164 -3.15 -7.01 -0.62
C PRO A 164 -1.86 -7.80 -0.75
N SER A 165 -0.85 -7.36 0.00
CA SER A 165 0.36 -8.15 0.18
C SER A 165 0.11 -9.35 1.10
N VAL A 166 0.71 -10.49 0.76
CA VAL A 166 0.62 -11.74 1.52
C VAL A 166 2.04 -12.16 1.91
N PRO A 167 2.55 -11.66 3.05
CA PRO A 167 3.83 -12.08 3.59
C PRO A 167 3.77 -13.52 4.12
N PHE A 168 4.65 -14.39 3.61
CA PHE A 168 4.75 -15.76 4.09
C PHE A 168 5.56 -15.82 5.38
N GLN A 169 5.45 -16.94 6.09
CA GLN A 169 6.27 -17.21 7.26
C GLN A 169 7.76 -16.93 7.00
N HIS A 170 8.42 -16.25 7.95
CA HIS A 170 9.81 -15.81 7.90
C HIS A 170 10.19 -14.89 6.72
N SER A 171 9.22 -14.28 6.02
CA SER A 171 9.53 -13.28 5.00
C SER A 171 10.00 -11.95 5.62
N ARG A 172 10.84 -11.22 4.87
CA ARG A 172 11.31 -9.87 5.19
C ARG A 172 10.95 -8.94 4.04
N TYR A 173 10.16 -7.90 4.29
CA TYR A 173 9.70 -7.01 3.23
C TYR A 173 9.65 -5.54 3.62
N SER A 174 10.03 -4.68 2.65
CA SER A 174 9.86 -3.24 2.75
C SER A 174 9.24 -2.68 1.48
N GLN A 175 8.24 -1.82 1.66
CA GLN A 175 7.58 -1.06 0.62
C GLN A 175 7.66 0.44 0.91
N VAL A 176 7.99 1.22 -0.12
CA VAL A 176 7.91 2.68 -0.09
C VAL A 176 7.12 3.15 -1.31
N GLN A 177 6.04 3.88 -1.08
CA GLN A 177 5.24 4.52 -2.11
C GLN A 177 5.28 6.03 -1.91
N THR A 178 5.69 6.74 -2.95
CA THR A 178 5.85 8.20 -2.95
C THR A 178 4.94 8.79 -4.02
N PHE A 179 4.02 9.65 -3.61
CA PHE A 179 3.12 10.36 -4.50
C PHE A 179 3.46 11.85 -4.48
N THR A 180 3.80 12.41 -5.63
CA THR A 180 4.17 13.83 -5.78
C THR A 180 3.06 14.58 -6.52
N VAL A 181 2.59 15.69 -5.93
CA VAL A 181 1.54 16.56 -6.46
C VAL A 181 2.10 17.99 -6.63
N ASP A 182 1.51 18.79 -7.51
CA ASP A 182 1.91 20.19 -7.71
C ASP A 182 1.55 21.06 -6.49
N ALA A 183 2.55 21.66 -5.84
CA ALA A 183 2.37 22.53 -4.66
C ALA A 183 1.63 23.83 -4.94
N THR A 184 1.58 24.26 -6.21
CA THR A 184 1.02 25.55 -6.65
C THR A 184 -0.41 25.43 -7.15
N ALA A 185 -0.90 24.19 -7.37
CA ALA A 185 -2.26 23.93 -7.81
C ALA A 185 -3.29 24.21 -6.70
N LYS A 186 -4.40 24.85 -7.05
CA LYS A 186 -5.49 25.23 -6.11
C LYS A 186 -6.85 24.85 -6.67
N GLY A 187 -7.84 24.70 -5.79
CA GLY A 187 -9.21 24.38 -6.17
C GLY A 187 -9.26 23.14 -7.07
N ASP A 188 -9.85 23.32 -8.25
CA ASP A 188 -10.07 22.26 -9.25
C ASP A 188 -8.83 21.96 -10.11
N GLU A 189 -7.76 22.76 -10.00
CA GLU A 189 -6.48 22.47 -10.66
C GLU A 189 -5.68 21.35 -9.95
N ARG A 190 -6.06 21.03 -8.72
CA ARG A 190 -5.38 20.02 -7.90
C ARG A 190 -5.48 18.65 -8.55
N SER A 191 -4.43 17.86 -8.39
CA SER A 191 -4.49 16.43 -8.67
C SER A 191 -5.35 15.71 -7.63
N SER A 192 -5.82 14.52 -8.01
CA SER A 192 -6.60 13.65 -7.13
C SER A 192 -5.95 12.28 -6.98
N LEU A 193 -6.00 11.71 -5.78
CA LEU A 193 -5.42 10.42 -5.49
C LEU A 193 -6.35 9.59 -4.59
N CYS A 194 -6.47 8.32 -4.95
CA CYS A 194 -7.09 7.27 -4.15
C CYS A 194 -6.08 6.12 -4.08
N VAL A 195 -5.57 5.82 -2.90
CA VAL A 195 -4.50 4.83 -2.68
C VAL A 195 -4.94 3.86 -1.60
N LEU A 196 -4.97 2.57 -1.93
CA LEU A 196 -5.19 1.48 -1.00
C LEU A 196 -3.88 0.75 -0.75
N ASP A 197 -3.48 0.64 0.52
CA ASP A 197 -2.35 -0.17 0.96
C ASP A 197 -2.81 -1.09 2.09
N TRP A 198 -2.60 -2.38 1.93
CA TRP A 198 -3.15 -3.41 2.82
C TRP A 198 -2.34 -4.71 2.77
N VAL A 199 -2.33 -5.38 3.92
CA VAL A 199 -1.53 -6.57 4.18
C VAL A 199 -2.37 -7.60 4.93
N THR A 200 -2.17 -8.86 4.57
CA THR A 200 -2.80 -10.01 5.22
C THR A 200 -1.85 -10.67 6.22
N GLN A 201 -2.40 -11.47 7.14
CA GLN A 201 -1.65 -12.26 8.12
C GLN A 201 -0.79 -13.39 7.51
N GLY A 202 -0.76 -13.54 6.19
CA GLY A 202 -0.05 -14.61 5.48
C GLY A 202 -1.00 -15.69 4.95
N ARG A 203 -0.50 -16.91 4.81
CA ARG A 203 -1.26 -18.05 4.24
C ARG A 203 -2.08 -18.74 5.31
N THR A 204 -3.29 -18.27 5.54
CA THR A 204 -4.24 -18.89 6.50
C THR A 204 -4.53 -20.36 6.19
N SER A 205 -4.54 -20.75 4.91
CA SER A 205 -4.69 -22.17 4.51
C SER A 205 -3.54 -23.08 4.95
N ARG A 206 -2.39 -22.51 5.36
CA ARG A 206 -1.24 -23.21 5.95
C ARG A 206 -1.10 -22.97 7.45
N GLY A 207 -2.06 -22.32 8.09
CA GLY A 207 -2.01 -21.97 9.51
C GLY A 207 -1.10 -20.79 9.83
N GLU A 208 -0.68 -20.00 8.84
CA GLU A 208 0.06 -18.77 9.10
C GLU A 208 -0.86 -17.68 9.68
N ASP A 209 -0.40 -17.06 10.76
CA ASP A 209 -1.04 -15.99 11.52
C ASP A 209 0.05 -14.99 11.91
N TRP A 210 0.37 -14.04 11.03
CA TRP A 210 1.40 -13.02 11.23
C TRP A 210 2.83 -13.56 11.49
N ASN A 211 3.18 -14.74 10.93
CA ASN A 211 4.47 -15.40 11.18
C ASN A 211 5.65 -14.94 10.31
N PHE A 212 5.55 -13.79 9.66
CA PHE A 212 6.68 -13.19 8.93
C PHE A 212 7.63 -12.48 9.90
N ARG A 213 8.88 -12.22 9.49
CA ARG A 213 9.84 -11.48 10.35
C ARG A 213 9.46 -10.02 10.45
N PHE A 214 9.31 -9.36 9.31
CA PHE A 214 8.74 -8.03 9.29
C PHE A 214 8.12 -7.67 7.95
N TRP A 215 7.15 -6.78 8.03
CA TRP A 215 6.56 -6.07 6.91
C TRP A 215 6.54 -4.58 7.23
N ARG A 216 7.18 -3.77 6.38
CA ARG A 216 7.32 -2.33 6.58
C ARG A 216 6.76 -1.59 5.37
N GLY A 217 5.58 -0.99 5.53
CA GLY A 217 4.93 -0.15 4.52
C GLY A 217 5.09 1.34 4.85
N ARG A 218 5.38 2.13 3.83
CA ARG A 218 5.41 3.60 3.94
C ARG A 218 4.77 4.25 2.73
N ASN A 219 3.75 5.05 2.97
CA ASN A 219 3.08 5.87 1.97
C ASN A 219 3.36 7.34 2.26
N GLU A 220 3.95 8.06 1.31
CA GLU A 220 4.27 9.47 1.44
C GLU A 220 3.62 10.27 0.32
N VAL A 221 3.02 11.41 0.68
CA VAL A 221 2.50 12.37 -0.29
C VAL A 221 3.25 13.69 -0.14
N TRP A 222 3.88 14.13 -1.21
CA TRP A 222 4.71 15.32 -1.29
C TRP A 222 4.07 16.36 -2.21
N ALA A 223 4.11 17.62 -1.82
CA ALA A 223 3.83 18.74 -2.70
C ALA A 223 5.15 19.34 -3.19
N THR A 224 5.35 19.40 -4.50
CA THR A 224 6.56 19.96 -5.11
C THR A 224 6.19 21.13 -6.02
N ASP A 225 6.91 22.24 -5.88
CA ASP A 225 6.87 23.35 -6.83
C ASP A 225 7.98 23.14 -7.86
N GLU A 226 7.61 22.75 -9.07
CA GLU A 226 8.56 22.48 -10.16
C GLU A 226 9.40 23.70 -10.54
N LYS A 227 8.90 24.93 -10.34
CA LYS A 227 9.64 26.15 -10.69
C LYS A 227 10.75 26.44 -9.70
N THR A 228 10.51 26.18 -8.41
CA THR A 228 11.48 26.48 -7.34
C THR A 228 12.25 25.26 -6.85
N GLY A 229 11.81 24.05 -7.21
CA GLY A 229 12.35 22.78 -6.72
C GLY A 229 12.01 22.48 -5.26
N LYS A 230 11.25 23.36 -4.58
CA LYS A 230 10.90 23.18 -3.17
C LYS A 230 9.85 22.09 -3.02
N SER A 231 10.10 21.18 -2.10
CA SER A 231 9.19 20.07 -1.77
C SER A 231 8.77 20.09 -0.31
N ARG A 232 7.53 19.71 -0.03
CA ARG A 232 6.96 19.65 1.32
C ARG A 232 6.17 18.34 1.49
N LEU A 233 6.50 17.59 2.54
CA LEU A 233 5.72 16.42 2.95
C LEU A 233 4.33 16.86 3.43
N LEU A 234 3.27 16.34 2.82
CA LEU A 234 1.88 16.60 3.19
C LEU A 234 1.32 15.52 4.12
N LEU A 235 1.64 14.26 3.81
CA LEU A 235 1.15 13.08 4.51
C LEU A 235 2.23 12.01 4.54
N ARG A 236 2.37 11.33 5.68
CA ARG A 236 3.09 10.07 5.80
C ARG A 236 2.23 9.09 6.59
N ASP A 237 1.93 7.95 6.00
CA ASP A 237 1.44 6.76 6.71
C ASP A 237 2.57 5.74 6.74
N SER A 238 2.91 5.26 7.93
CA SER A 238 3.93 4.22 8.11
C SER A 238 3.37 3.12 8.97
N VAL A 239 3.40 1.90 8.46
CA VAL A 239 2.94 0.70 9.14
C VAL A 239 4.14 -0.23 9.23
N ILE A 240 4.50 -0.58 10.46
CA ILE A 240 5.61 -1.46 10.78
C ILE A 240 5.01 -2.61 11.56
N LEU A 241 5.10 -3.80 10.98
CA LEU A 241 4.70 -5.07 11.57
C LEU A 241 5.99 -5.87 11.72
N ASP A 242 6.46 -6.03 12.95
CA ASP A 242 7.75 -6.66 13.25
C ASP A 242 7.53 -7.79 14.26
N ASP A 243 8.26 -8.88 14.08
CA ASP A 243 8.31 -10.03 14.97
C ASP A 243 9.39 -9.75 16.02
N GLU A 244 8.98 -9.12 17.13
CA GLU A 244 9.87 -8.65 18.20
C GLU A 244 10.48 -9.80 19.05
N THR A 245 10.27 -11.07 18.69
CA THR A 245 10.70 -12.22 19.51
C THR A 245 12.19 -12.58 19.37
N GLU A 246 12.87 -12.19 18.29
CA GLU A 246 14.31 -12.48 18.12
C GLU A 246 15.21 -11.51 18.88
N ASP A 247 14.78 -10.27 19.10
CA ASP A 247 15.56 -9.26 19.83
C ASP A 247 15.70 -9.59 21.33
N SER A 248 14.86 -10.50 21.85
CA SER A 248 14.89 -10.93 23.26
C SER A 248 15.83 -12.11 23.56
N GLU A 249 16.28 -12.88 22.57
CA GLU A 249 17.15 -14.05 22.82
C GLU A 249 18.64 -13.68 22.92
N ASP A 250 19.04 -12.53 22.36
CA ASP A 250 20.43 -12.05 22.41
C ASP A 250 20.79 -11.35 23.74
N ASP A 251 19.80 -10.77 24.46
CA ASP A 251 20.03 -10.11 25.76
C ASP A 251 20.14 -11.10 26.94
N ASP A 252 19.61 -12.32 26.81
CA ASP A 252 19.62 -13.34 27.88
C ASP A 252 20.90 -14.19 27.92
N LEU A 253 21.82 -14.03 26.95
CA LEU A 253 23.07 -14.82 26.89
C LEU A 253 24.28 -14.17 27.58
N ASP A 254 24.15 -12.94 28.09
CA ASP A 254 25.26 -12.20 28.73
C ASP A 254 25.24 -12.23 30.28
N GLU A 255 24.25 -12.86 30.93
CA GLU A 255 24.14 -12.87 32.41
C GLU A 255 24.59 -14.15 33.14
N ASP A 256 25.20 -15.14 32.47
CA ASP A 256 25.48 -16.45 33.10
C ASP A 256 26.95 -16.89 33.11
N HIS A 257 27.89 -15.96 33.35
CA HIS A 257 29.30 -16.28 33.63
C HIS A 257 29.82 -15.70 34.95
N ARG A 258 29.20 -16.10 36.07
CA ARG A 258 29.87 -16.10 37.39
C ARG A 258 29.46 -17.30 38.27
N GLY A 259 30.21 -18.39 38.14
CA GLY A 259 30.74 -19.11 39.31
C GLY A 259 29.88 -20.17 40.01
N THR A 260 30.40 -21.39 39.95
CA THR A 260 30.52 -22.41 41.02
C THR A 260 29.35 -23.37 41.35
N ASP A 261 29.66 -24.64 41.07
CA ASP A 261 29.50 -25.86 41.90
C ASP A 261 28.15 -26.60 42.04
N SER A 262 28.16 -27.79 41.42
CA SER A 262 27.54 -29.08 41.78
C SER A 262 26.47 -29.11 42.89
N HIS A 263 25.25 -29.54 42.53
CA HIS A 263 24.61 -30.69 43.16
C HIS A 263 23.48 -31.27 42.28
N SER A 264 23.53 -32.58 42.09
CA SER A 264 22.53 -33.40 41.42
C SER A 264 21.23 -33.49 42.23
N GLY A 265 20.13 -32.98 41.68
CA GLY A 265 18.77 -33.22 42.14
C GLY A 265 17.83 -33.36 40.94
N ARG A 266 17.36 -34.57 40.66
CA ARG A 266 16.26 -34.79 39.71
C ARG A 266 14.99 -34.15 40.27
N VAL A 267 14.56 -33.05 39.65
CA VAL A 267 13.21 -32.52 39.81
C VAL A 267 12.40 -33.03 38.62
N ASP A 268 11.36 -33.81 38.89
CA ASP A 268 10.39 -34.25 37.89
C ASP A 268 9.66 -33.03 37.31
N THR A 269 10.04 -32.61 36.12
CA THR A 269 9.25 -31.65 35.33
C THR A 269 8.01 -32.35 34.79
N PRO A 270 6.80 -31.79 34.98
CA PRO A 270 5.60 -32.35 34.36
C PRO A 270 5.74 -32.31 32.83
N PRO A 271 5.11 -33.24 32.08
CA PRO A 271 5.08 -33.17 30.63
C PRO A 271 4.51 -31.82 30.18
N PRO A 272 5.03 -31.22 29.08
CA PRO A 272 4.53 -29.95 28.59
C PRO A 272 3.03 -30.09 28.30
N GLN A 273 2.23 -29.27 28.97
CA GLN A 273 0.81 -29.16 28.68
C GLN A 273 0.68 -28.70 27.23
N ALA A 274 0.04 -29.52 26.39
CA ALA A 274 -0.37 -29.12 25.06
C ALA A 274 -1.44 -28.04 25.19
N GLY A 275 -1.04 -26.77 25.27
CA GLY A 275 -1.96 -25.66 25.47
C GLY A 275 -1.28 -24.31 25.39
N LEU A 276 -1.47 -23.64 24.25
CA LEU A 276 -1.10 -22.26 23.93
C LEU A 276 0.41 -22.05 23.76
N ALA A 277 0.89 -22.16 22.51
CA ALA A 277 2.12 -21.49 22.13
C ALA A 277 1.98 -19.99 22.47
N PRO A 278 3.00 -19.34 23.06
CA PRO A 278 2.97 -17.91 23.30
C PRO A 278 2.65 -17.20 21.99
N MET A 279 1.65 -16.33 22.00
CA MET A 279 1.40 -15.49 20.84
C MET A 279 2.57 -14.52 20.71
N ASN A 280 3.06 -14.34 19.49
CA ASN A 280 3.95 -13.22 19.19
C ASN A 280 3.15 -11.91 19.42
N VAL A 281 3.80 -10.88 19.98
CA VAL A 281 3.23 -9.55 20.28
C VAL A 281 2.42 -8.95 19.11
N LEU A 282 2.89 -9.14 17.88
CA LEU A 282 2.20 -8.78 16.64
C LEU A 282 0.82 -9.41 16.54
N GLN A 283 0.69 -10.72 16.83
CA GLN A 283 -0.59 -11.44 16.78
C GLN A 283 -1.57 -10.89 17.82
N GLU A 284 -1.09 -10.55 19.02
CA GLU A 284 -1.94 -9.96 20.07
C GLU A 284 -2.48 -8.59 19.64
N ARG A 285 -1.64 -7.77 18.99
CA ARG A 285 -1.98 -6.40 18.57
C ARG A 285 -2.89 -6.35 17.36
N THR A 286 -2.81 -7.33 16.46
CA THR A 286 -3.62 -7.36 15.23
C THR A 286 -4.97 -8.05 15.42
N ARG A 287 -5.11 -8.92 16.43
CA ARG A 287 -6.36 -9.64 16.70
C ARG A 287 -7.58 -8.71 16.87
N PRO A 288 -8.76 -9.13 16.37
CA PRO A 288 -9.06 -10.38 15.66
C PRO A 288 -8.81 -10.30 14.13
N HIS A 289 -8.04 -9.33 13.65
CA HIS A 289 -7.93 -9.02 12.23
C HIS A 289 -6.84 -9.84 11.54
N GLY A 290 -7.23 -10.55 10.47
CA GLY A 290 -6.30 -11.20 9.55
C GLY A 290 -5.92 -10.34 8.35
N VAL A 291 -6.50 -9.15 8.23
CA VAL A 291 -6.16 -8.12 7.23
C VAL A 291 -6.17 -6.77 7.91
N VAL A 292 -5.17 -5.93 7.62
CA VAL A 292 -5.14 -4.52 8.00
C VAL A 292 -4.83 -3.67 6.78
N GLY A 293 -5.43 -2.48 6.69
CA GLY A 293 -5.23 -1.59 5.55
C GLY A 293 -5.51 -0.13 5.82
N THR A 294 -4.97 0.70 4.94
CA THR A 294 -5.17 2.15 4.88
C THR A 294 -5.66 2.51 3.47
N LEU A 295 -6.80 3.21 3.40
CA LEU A 295 -7.24 3.94 2.22
C LEU A 295 -6.95 5.43 2.41
N ILE A 296 -6.26 6.03 1.44
CA ILE A 296 -5.87 7.44 1.42
C ILE A 296 -6.59 8.13 0.26
N LEU A 297 -7.36 9.17 0.57
CA LEU A 297 -8.10 9.96 -0.42
C LEU A 297 -7.68 11.42 -0.36
N SER A 298 -7.55 12.05 -1.54
CA SER A 298 -7.32 13.49 -1.66
C SER A 298 -7.72 14.00 -3.04
N GLY A 299 -8.11 15.28 -3.08
CA GLY A 299 -8.32 16.04 -4.30
C GLY A 299 -9.74 15.98 -4.86
N PRO A 300 -10.06 16.88 -5.82
CA PRO A 300 -11.42 17.14 -6.27
C PRO A 300 -12.22 15.91 -6.71
N VAL A 301 -11.57 14.94 -7.37
CA VAL A 301 -12.24 13.71 -7.87
C VAL A 301 -12.74 12.82 -6.73
N PHE A 302 -12.11 12.87 -5.55
CA PHE A 302 -12.44 12.01 -4.41
C PHE A 302 -12.98 12.78 -3.19
N ASP A 303 -13.23 14.08 -3.30
CA ASP A 303 -13.71 14.91 -2.19
C ASP A 303 -15.12 14.48 -1.72
N SER A 304 -16.00 14.06 -2.65
CA SER A 304 -17.31 13.49 -2.31
C SER A 304 -17.18 12.15 -1.60
N LEU A 305 -16.33 11.26 -2.13
CA LEU A 305 -16.05 9.95 -1.54
C LEU A 305 -15.48 10.08 -0.12
N GLY A 306 -14.51 10.97 0.08
CA GLY A 306 -13.94 11.24 1.40
C GLY A 306 -14.99 11.77 2.37
N SER A 307 -15.89 12.64 1.91
CA SER A 307 -16.97 13.18 2.75
C SER A 307 -18.03 12.12 3.07
N PHE A 308 -18.39 11.26 2.12
CA PHE A 308 -19.25 10.11 2.32
C PHE A 308 -18.69 9.17 3.39
N LEU A 309 -17.41 8.77 3.30
CA LEU A 309 -16.78 7.87 4.26
C LEU A 309 -16.72 8.47 5.67
N ILE A 310 -16.43 9.76 5.79
CA ILE A 310 -16.47 10.47 7.08
C ILE A 310 -17.89 10.46 7.66
N ASN A 311 -18.90 10.75 6.84
CA ASN A 311 -20.30 10.76 7.29
C ASN A 311 -20.77 9.36 7.69
N GLN A 312 -20.42 8.32 6.91
CA GLN A 312 -20.71 6.92 7.23
C GLN A 312 -20.02 6.46 8.52
N PHE A 313 -18.80 6.93 8.80
CA PHE A 313 -18.15 6.63 10.07
C PHE A 313 -18.82 7.38 11.22
N ALA A 314 -19.20 8.65 11.02
CA ALA A 314 -19.84 9.45 12.05
C ALA A 314 -21.23 8.94 12.45
N SER A 315 -21.94 8.28 11.54
CA SER A 315 -23.26 7.69 11.78
C SER A 315 -23.21 6.37 12.56
N GLN A 316 -22.03 5.75 12.73
CA GLN A 316 -21.90 4.51 13.47
C GLN A 316 -22.19 4.72 14.97
N PRO A 317 -22.81 3.72 15.65
CA PRO A 317 -23.08 3.80 17.09
C PRO A 317 -21.78 4.02 17.89
N ARG A 318 -21.70 5.15 18.60
CA ARG A 318 -20.55 5.42 19.49
C ARG A 318 -20.86 4.95 20.90
N ILE A 319 -19.88 4.33 21.54
CA ILE A 319 -19.92 4.06 22.98
C ILE A 319 -20.11 5.41 23.70
N GLY A 320 -21.19 5.54 24.46
CA GLY A 320 -21.55 6.77 25.19
C GLY A 320 -22.45 7.78 24.45
N SER A 321 -22.86 7.51 23.20
CA SER A 321 -23.78 8.41 22.44
C SER A 321 -25.26 8.26 22.80
N ARG A 322 -25.63 7.28 23.63
CA ARG A 322 -26.98 7.16 24.18
C ARG A 322 -27.19 8.24 25.24
N ASN A 323 -28.01 9.24 24.94
CA ASN A 323 -28.63 10.08 25.96
C ASN A 323 -29.61 9.23 26.76
N TRP A 324 -29.18 8.72 27.91
CA TRP A 324 -30.00 7.92 28.84
C TRP A 324 -31.21 8.69 29.40
N SER A 325 -31.27 10.00 29.16
CA SER A 325 -32.34 10.93 29.56
C SER A 325 -33.40 11.19 28.47
N ALA A 326 -33.24 10.66 27.25
CA ALA A 326 -34.24 10.83 26.19
C ALA A 326 -35.33 9.75 26.26
N ALA A 327 -36.58 10.16 26.49
CA ALA A 327 -37.75 9.29 26.65
C ALA A 327 -38.32 8.73 25.32
N THR A 328 -37.63 8.93 24.20
CA THR A 328 -38.08 8.48 22.87
C THR A 328 -37.07 7.51 22.28
N PRO A 329 -37.47 6.28 21.90
CA PRO A 329 -36.61 5.40 21.15
C PRO A 329 -36.39 6.02 19.76
N SER A 330 -35.20 6.55 19.51
CA SER A 330 -34.76 6.94 18.17
C SER A 330 -34.81 5.70 17.29
N SER A 331 -35.57 5.75 16.19
CA SER A 331 -35.68 4.69 15.19
C SER A 331 -34.28 4.20 14.80
N VAL A 332 -34.04 2.90 14.95
CA VAL A 332 -32.80 2.25 14.51
C VAL A 332 -32.74 2.44 12.98
N PRO A 333 -31.73 3.16 12.44
CA PRO A 333 -31.56 3.25 10.99
C PRO A 333 -31.44 1.84 10.42
N GLU A 334 -32.00 1.59 9.24
CA GLU A 334 -31.80 0.31 8.55
C GLU A 334 -30.30 0.01 8.43
N PRO A 335 -29.88 -1.26 8.63
CA PRO A 335 -28.47 -1.61 8.62
C PRO A 335 -27.90 -1.48 7.20
N SER A 336 -27.19 -0.37 6.96
CA SER A 336 -26.31 -0.17 5.81
C SER A 336 -25.20 -1.23 5.77
N LEU A 337 -24.55 -1.42 4.61
CA LEU A 337 -23.39 -2.31 4.48
C LEU A 337 -22.28 -2.00 5.50
N SER A 338 -22.14 -0.73 5.92
CA SER A 338 -21.21 -0.28 6.97
C SER A 338 -21.54 -0.81 8.37
N THR A 339 -22.75 -1.34 8.60
CA THR A 339 -23.22 -1.88 9.88
C THR A 339 -23.23 -3.41 9.92
N LYS A 340 -23.09 -4.08 8.76
CA LYS A 340 -23.15 -5.56 8.63
C LYS A 340 -21.78 -6.25 8.53
N GLY A 341 -20.68 -5.52 8.55
CA GLY A 341 -19.34 -6.10 8.33
C GLY A 341 -18.61 -6.47 9.61
N ASN A 342 -17.97 -7.64 9.63
CA ASN A 342 -16.91 -8.01 10.59
C ASN A 342 -15.62 -7.18 10.31
N VAL A 343 -15.76 -5.86 10.22
CA VAL A 343 -14.70 -4.90 9.90
C VAL A 343 -14.66 -3.84 10.98
N THR A 344 -13.52 -3.70 11.64
CA THR A 344 -13.23 -2.56 12.51
C THR A 344 -12.59 -1.48 11.65
N TRP A 345 -13.12 -0.26 11.64
CA TRP A 345 -12.55 0.80 10.84
C TRP A 345 -12.70 2.17 11.50
N THR A 346 -11.89 3.11 11.03
CA THR A 346 -11.91 4.51 11.42
C THR A 346 -11.77 5.38 10.19
N ALA A 347 -12.38 6.57 10.21
CA ALA A 347 -12.19 7.58 9.19
C ALA A 347 -11.84 8.92 9.83
N ALA A 348 -10.82 9.59 9.30
CA ALA A 348 -10.38 10.89 9.79
C ALA A 348 -9.97 11.81 8.64
N ARG A 349 -10.33 13.10 8.76
CA ARG A 349 -9.76 14.15 7.92
C ARG A 349 -8.49 14.65 8.57
N VAL A 350 -7.38 14.64 7.83
CA VAL A 350 -6.08 15.09 8.31
C VAL A 350 -5.64 16.37 7.60
N ARG A 351 -4.46 16.89 7.97
CA ARG A 351 -3.90 18.13 7.39
C ARG A 351 -3.82 18.03 5.87
N ALA A 352 -3.83 19.18 5.20
CA ALA A 352 -3.80 19.28 3.74
C ALA A 352 -4.99 18.63 3.01
N GLY A 353 -6.09 18.34 3.71
CA GLY A 353 -7.36 17.93 3.11
C GLY A 353 -7.49 16.44 2.80
N PHE A 354 -6.55 15.62 3.26
CA PHE A 354 -6.63 14.17 3.07
C PHE A 354 -7.71 13.56 3.96
N VAL A 355 -8.36 12.52 3.45
CA VAL A 355 -9.18 11.60 4.25
C VAL A 355 -8.43 10.27 4.33
N LEU A 356 -8.23 9.80 5.56
CA LEU A 356 -7.64 8.50 5.86
C LEU A 356 -8.72 7.58 6.40
N VAL A 357 -8.80 6.38 5.84
CA VAL A 357 -9.59 5.29 6.39
C VAL A 357 -8.66 4.15 6.76
N LYS A 358 -8.59 3.81 8.06
CA LYS A 358 -7.88 2.62 8.52
C LYS A 358 -8.89 1.54 8.84
N PHE A 359 -8.64 0.32 8.41
CA PHE A 359 -9.55 -0.79 8.64
C PHE A 359 -8.80 -2.06 8.96
N GLY A 360 -9.46 -2.95 9.69
CA GLY A 360 -9.07 -4.32 9.91
C GLY A 360 -10.27 -5.24 9.72
N ALA A 361 -10.05 -6.41 9.11
CA ALA A 361 -11.07 -7.42 8.90
C ALA A 361 -10.54 -8.80 9.27
N LYS A 362 -11.45 -9.75 9.52
CA LYS A 362 -11.08 -11.15 9.81
C LYS A 362 -10.33 -11.80 8.65
N ASP A 363 -10.74 -11.53 7.42
CA ASP A 363 -10.20 -12.14 6.20
C ASP A 363 -10.30 -11.20 5.00
N PHE A 364 -9.60 -11.56 3.93
CA PHE A 364 -9.52 -10.79 2.69
C PHE A 364 -10.89 -10.58 2.04
N GLU A 365 -11.72 -11.61 1.94
CA GLU A 365 -13.02 -11.52 1.28
C GLU A 365 -13.96 -10.55 2.00
N THR A 366 -13.92 -10.55 3.33
CA THR A 366 -14.68 -9.60 4.17
C THR A 366 -14.22 -8.16 3.92
N ALA A 367 -12.90 -7.91 3.93
CA ALA A 367 -12.36 -6.57 3.66
C ALA A 367 -12.69 -6.11 2.24
N LYS A 368 -12.53 -6.99 1.26
CA LYS A 368 -12.82 -6.76 -0.16
C LYS A 368 -14.27 -6.33 -0.37
N HIS A 369 -15.23 -7.16 0.04
CA HIS A 369 -16.66 -6.88 -0.12
C HIS A 369 -17.09 -5.61 0.61
N TRP A 370 -16.58 -5.37 1.81
CA TRP A 370 -16.89 -4.17 2.58
C TRP A 370 -16.39 -2.90 1.88
N LEU A 371 -15.11 -2.86 1.51
CA LEU A 371 -14.51 -1.68 0.89
C LEU A 371 -15.09 -1.45 -0.50
N GLY A 372 -15.18 -2.48 -1.32
CA GLY A 372 -15.81 -2.42 -2.64
C GLY A 372 -17.28 -2.00 -2.56
N GLY A 373 -18.01 -2.45 -1.54
CA GLY A 373 -19.38 -2.00 -1.28
C GLY A 373 -19.48 -0.51 -1.04
N LEU A 374 -18.62 0.06 -0.18
CA LEU A 374 -18.59 1.50 0.09
C LEU A 374 -18.22 2.33 -1.14
N LEU A 375 -17.24 1.87 -1.93
CA LEU A 375 -16.82 2.57 -3.15
C LEU A 375 -17.89 2.51 -4.25
N ARG A 376 -18.62 1.39 -4.36
CA ARG A 376 -19.75 1.23 -5.30
C ARG A 376 -20.97 2.04 -4.87
N GLU A 377 -21.26 2.11 -3.57
CA GLU A 377 -22.38 2.87 -3.01
C GLU A 377 -22.23 4.37 -3.26
N GLU A 378 -21.02 4.93 -3.09
CA GLU A 378 -20.78 6.35 -3.37
C GLU A 378 -20.60 6.64 -4.87
N GLY A 379 -19.94 5.74 -5.60
CA GLY A 379 -19.93 5.72 -7.06
C GLY A 379 -18.92 6.63 -7.77
N SER A 380 -18.13 7.45 -7.07
CA SER A 380 -17.13 8.34 -7.72
C SER A 380 -16.06 7.57 -8.47
N VAL A 381 -15.60 6.44 -7.93
CA VAL A 381 -14.61 5.60 -8.63
C VAL A 381 -15.19 5.08 -9.95
N ILE A 382 -16.42 4.59 -9.94
CA ILE A 382 -17.09 4.07 -11.14
C ILE A 382 -17.34 5.20 -12.15
N ARG A 383 -17.79 6.35 -11.70
CA ARG A 383 -18.09 7.51 -12.56
C ARG A 383 -16.85 8.03 -13.28
N GLU A 384 -15.68 7.99 -12.64
CA GLU A 384 -14.45 8.60 -13.16
C GLU A 384 -13.51 7.58 -13.83
N PHE A 385 -13.55 6.33 -13.40
CA PHE A 385 -12.62 5.29 -13.84
C PHE A 385 -13.29 4.05 -14.45
N GLY A 386 -14.61 3.94 -14.35
CA GLY A 386 -15.38 2.78 -14.80
C GLY A 386 -15.46 1.68 -13.74
N GLU A 387 -16.42 0.77 -13.89
CA GLU A 387 -16.64 -0.34 -12.95
C GLU A 387 -15.42 -1.27 -12.83
N GLU A 388 -14.68 -1.41 -13.92
CA GLU A 388 -13.46 -2.23 -13.99
C GLU A 388 -12.36 -1.76 -13.04
N ALA A 389 -12.41 -0.50 -12.58
CA ALA A 389 -11.45 0.03 -11.62
C ALA A 389 -11.57 -0.64 -10.25
N LEU A 390 -12.74 -1.22 -9.96
CA LEU A 390 -13.06 -1.90 -8.71
C LEU A 390 -12.98 -3.43 -8.82
N PHE A 391 -12.43 -4.02 -9.88
CA PHE A 391 -12.39 -5.48 -10.02
C PHE A 391 -11.56 -6.22 -8.94
N CYS A 392 -10.58 -5.54 -8.34
CA CYS A 392 -9.86 -6.05 -7.18
C CYS A 392 -10.67 -5.96 -5.86
N LEU A 393 -11.84 -5.28 -5.87
CA LEU A 393 -12.67 -4.97 -4.71
C LEU A 393 -14.13 -5.45 -4.84
#